data_AF-A0A059B9T4-F1
#
_entry.id   AF-A0A059B9T4-F1
#
_cell.length_a   1.000
_cell.length_b   1.000
_cell.length_c   1.000
_cell.angle_alpha   90.00
_cell.angle_beta   90.00
_cell.angle_gamma   90.00
#
_symmetry.space_group_name_H-M   'P 1'
#
loop_
_entity.id
_entity.type
_entity.pdbx_description
1 polymer ?
#
loop_
_entity_poly.entity_id
_entity_poly.type
_entity_poly.pdbx_seq_one_letter_code
_entity_poly.pdbx_strand_id
1 'polypeptide(L)'
;MKLDWILKLPNLESMSLGSSPSAEVVFDLEELKVIKDVEICSRLTKLTLEQLPNLQRMWKWDVKLQGISIFRNLRDLFVYKTGLSFLFSVSVAKCFREIRVIRMWDCPNMKAVIVDEEGRNKGTYDIIEFPLLEHLSIRQCPMEKFFLYPHGKKESVTTTSDLQDAYSNSFFDRKVTFPNITELEIGGLLCQEIWNNQIPTDSFQKLESLVLTKCDSLQSIATSYMWKRPQRHPEILKVISCRSIKVIYEGDGTDIESGKLRRLVLRDLENL
;
A
#
# COMPACT_ATOMS: atom_id res chain seq x y z
N MET A 1 -10.68 -6.62 -20.93
CA MET A 1 -11.96 -6.50 -21.68
C MET A 1 -12.00 -5.12 -22.33
N LYS A 2 -12.52 -4.97 -23.56
CA LYS A 2 -12.67 -3.62 -24.17
C LYS A 2 -13.59 -2.73 -23.34
N LEU A 3 -13.31 -1.44 -23.24
CA LEU A 3 -14.02 -0.45 -22.41
C LEU A 3 -15.54 -0.40 -22.55
N ASP A 4 -16.09 -0.73 -23.71
CA ASP A 4 -17.48 -0.45 -24.07
C ASP A 4 -18.53 -1.00 -23.11
N TRP A 5 -18.21 -2.05 -22.35
CA TRP A 5 -19.16 -2.61 -21.39
C TRP A 5 -19.28 -1.77 -20.12
N ILE A 6 -18.21 -1.09 -19.68
CA ILE A 6 -18.21 -0.38 -18.40
C ILE A 6 -19.02 0.92 -18.49
N LEU A 7 -18.97 1.58 -19.64
CA LEU A 7 -19.78 2.76 -19.94
C LEU A 7 -21.28 2.42 -20.03
N LYS A 8 -21.63 1.15 -20.28
CA LYS A 8 -23.01 0.66 -20.31
C LYS A 8 -23.56 0.30 -18.92
N LEU A 9 -22.74 0.38 -17.87
CA LEU A 9 -23.12 0.04 -16.49
C LEU A 9 -23.00 1.26 -15.55
N PRO A 10 -23.75 2.36 -15.79
CA PRO A 10 -23.59 3.60 -15.02
C PRO A 10 -23.98 3.47 -13.53
N ASN A 11 -24.77 2.45 -13.18
CA ASN A 11 -25.25 2.18 -11.82
C ASN A 11 -24.43 1.09 -11.10
N LEU A 12 -23.27 0.71 -11.64
CA LEU A 12 -22.46 -0.35 -11.05
C LEU A 12 -21.83 0.09 -9.73
N GLU A 13 -22.26 -0.52 -8.62
CA GLU A 13 -21.78 -0.21 -7.28
C GLU A 13 -20.77 -1.22 -6.74
N SER A 14 -20.85 -2.48 -7.18
CA SER A 14 -19.94 -3.55 -6.78
C SER A 14 -19.58 -4.42 -7.99
N MET A 15 -18.29 -4.71 -8.13
CA MET A 15 -17.76 -5.56 -9.20
C MET A 15 -16.89 -6.65 -8.58
N SER A 16 -17.09 -7.89 -9.02
CA SER A 16 -16.23 -9.02 -8.71
C SER A 16 -15.81 -9.71 -9.99
N LEU A 17 -14.51 -9.94 -10.14
CA LEU A 17 -13.92 -10.66 -11.25
C LEU A 17 -13.12 -11.81 -10.67
N GLY A 18 -13.44 -13.03 -11.09
CA GLY A 18 -12.63 -14.16 -10.68
C GLY A 18 -12.71 -15.39 -11.57
N SER A 19 -11.82 -16.34 -11.28
CA SER A 19 -11.70 -17.63 -11.98
C SER A 19 -11.52 -17.50 -13.50
N SER A 20 -10.82 -16.46 -13.94
CA SER A 20 -10.54 -16.19 -15.36
C SER A 20 -9.04 -16.27 -15.66
N PRO A 21 -8.52 -17.42 -16.10
CA PRO A 21 -7.10 -17.58 -16.39
C PRO A 21 -6.63 -16.78 -17.61
N SER A 22 -7.52 -16.29 -18.48
CA SER A 22 -7.17 -15.47 -19.65
C SER A 22 -7.15 -13.97 -19.37
N ALA A 23 -7.53 -13.53 -18.16
CA ALA A 23 -7.60 -12.11 -17.83
C ALA A 23 -6.20 -11.56 -17.56
N GLU A 24 -5.63 -10.84 -18.53
CA GLU A 24 -4.33 -10.17 -18.38
C GLU A 24 -4.47 -8.71 -17.92
N VAL A 25 -5.57 -8.06 -18.31
CA VAL A 25 -5.93 -6.68 -17.97
C VAL A 25 -7.41 -6.59 -17.62
N VAL A 26 -7.74 -5.97 -16.48
CA VAL A 26 -9.14 -5.73 -16.09
C VAL A 26 -9.72 -4.58 -16.90
N PHE A 27 -9.11 -3.41 -16.78
CA PHE A 27 -9.58 -2.17 -17.38
C PHE A 27 -8.55 -1.69 -18.41
N ASP A 28 -8.91 -1.84 -19.68
CA ASP A 28 -8.11 -1.32 -20.79
C ASP A 28 -8.59 0.09 -21.11
N LEU A 29 -7.84 1.13 -20.69
CA LEU A 29 -8.27 2.53 -20.80
C LEU A 29 -7.67 3.29 -21.99
N GLU A 30 -6.93 2.61 -22.88
CA GLU A 30 -6.16 3.26 -23.96
C GLU A 30 -7.01 3.97 -25.01
N GLU A 31 -8.25 3.53 -25.24
CA GLU A 31 -9.13 4.06 -26.29
C GLU A 31 -9.90 5.32 -25.85
N LEU A 32 -9.75 5.78 -24.60
CA LEU A 32 -10.45 6.95 -24.07
C LEU A 32 -9.79 8.26 -24.52
N LYS A 33 -10.15 8.73 -25.72
CA LYS A 33 -9.96 10.13 -26.12
C LYS A 33 -11.06 11.00 -25.50
N VAL A 34 -10.93 11.32 -24.22
CA VAL A 34 -11.95 12.13 -23.53
C VAL A 34 -11.63 13.61 -23.70
N ILE A 35 -12.60 14.37 -24.23
CA ILE A 35 -12.48 15.80 -24.53
C ILE A 35 -13.05 16.68 -23.37
N LYS A 36 -13.54 16.08 -22.27
CA LYS A 36 -14.14 16.77 -21.11
C LYS A 36 -13.99 15.94 -19.81
N ASP A 37 -14.28 16.54 -18.65
CA ASP A 37 -14.36 15.84 -17.36
C ASP A 37 -15.43 14.74 -17.43
N VAL A 38 -15.02 13.49 -17.57
CA VAL A 38 -15.91 12.32 -17.52
C VAL A 38 -15.61 11.54 -16.25
N GLU A 39 -16.65 11.32 -15.45
CA GLU A 39 -16.59 10.41 -14.32
C GLU A 39 -16.89 9.00 -14.78
N ILE A 40 -15.91 8.09 -14.68
CA ILE A 40 -16.07 6.68 -15.04
C ILE A 40 -16.13 5.87 -13.74
N CYS A 41 -17.15 5.01 -13.63
CA CYS A 41 -17.38 4.19 -12.44
C CYS A 41 -17.47 4.99 -11.14
N SER A 42 -18.03 6.20 -11.17
CA SER A 42 -18.16 7.01 -9.95
C SER A 42 -19.08 6.38 -8.92
N ARG A 43 -19.95 5.42 -9.26
CA ARG A 43 -20.76 4.69 -8.28
C ARG A 43 -20.09 3.45 -7.70
N LEU A 44 -18.99 2.99 -8.29
CA LEU A 44 -18.34 1.77 -7.85
C LEU A 44 -17.72 1.99 -6.47
N THR A 45 -18.24 1.30 -5.46
CA THR A 45 -17.77 1.36 -4.08
C THR A 45 -16.94 0.14 -3.69
N LYS A 46 -17.13 -0.99 -4.38
CA LYS A 46 -16.42 -2.24 -4.09
C LYS A 46 -15.88 -2.90 -5.35
N LEU A 47 -14.60 -3.27 -5.33
CA LEU A 47 -13.93 -4.05 -6.37
C LEU A 47 -13.28 -5.28 -5.75
N THR A 48 -13.55 -6.45 -6.31
CA THR A 48 -12.96 -7.73 -5.90
C THR A 48 -12.32 -8.42 -7.09
N LEU A 49 -11.04 -8.76 -6.98
CA LEU A 49 -10.26 -9.51 -7.95
C LEU A 49 -9.80 -10.81 -7.31
N GLU A 50 -10.24 -11.97 -7.84
CA GLU A 50 -10.03 -13.25 -7.20
C GLU A 50 -9.57 -14.34 -8.18
N GLN A 51 -8.50 -15.08 -7.89
CA GLN A 51 -8.06 -16.22 -8.73
C GLN A 51 -7.82 -15.81 -10.19
N LEU A 52 -7.01 -14.77 -10.39
CA LEU A 52 -6.63 -14.23 -11.69
C LEU A 52 -5.10 -14.39 -11.88
N PRO A 53 -4.59 -15.62 -12.07
CA PRO A 53 -3.16 -15.92 -11.99
C PRO A 53 -2.32 -15.25 -13.09
N ASN A 54 -2.93 -14.94 -14.24
CA ASN A 54 -2.27 -14.28 -15.37
C ASN A 54 -2.54 -12.78 -15.42
N LEU A 55 -3.21 -12.21 -14.41
CA LEU A 55 -3.49 -10.78 -14.37
C LEU A 55 -2.19 -10.01 -14.15
N GLN A 56 -1.71 -9.33 -15.19
CA GLN A 56 -0.45 -8.61 -15.14
C GLN A 56 -0.65 -7.18 -14.64
N ARG A 57 -1.77 -6.55 -15.04
CA ARG A 57 -2.09 -5.17 -14.71
C ARG A 57 -3.58 -5.04 -14.45
N MET A 58 -3.97 -4.28 -13.43
CA MET A 58 -5.38 -3.91 -13.26
C MET A 58 -5.82 -2.94 -14.36
N TRP A 59 -4.94 -2.01 -14.73
CA TRP A 59 -5.25 -0.87 -15.60
C TRP A 59 -4.19 -0.77 -16.70
N LYS A 60 -4.60 -0.68 -17.97
CA LYS A 60 -3.72 -0.27 -19.07
C LYS A 60 -3.85 1.25 -19.23
N TRP A 61 -2.78 1.99 -18.97
CA TRP A 61 -2.83 3.46 -18.82
C TRP A 61 -1.84 4.15 -19.77
N ASP A 62 -2.31 5.16 -20.49
CA ASP A 62 -1.48 6.15 -21.20
C ASP A 62 -1.55 7.50 -20.45
N VAL A 63 -0.42 8.19 -20.37
CA VAL A 63 -0.05 9.36 -19.54
C VAL A 63 -0.91 10.61 -19.81
N LYS A 64 -1.91 10.55 -20.72
CA LYS A 64 -2.63 11.72 -21.24
C LYS A 64 -3.93 12.10 -20.53
N LEU A 65 -4.30 11.44 -19.43
CA LEU A 65 -5.58 11.69 -18.77
C LEU A 65 -5.50 12.86 -17.77
N GLN A 66 -5.26 14.07 -18.28
CA GLN A 66 -5.60 15.29 -17.55
C GLN A 66 -7.13 15.39 -17.47
N GLY A 67 -7.71 15.36 -16.27
CA GLY A 67 -9.15 15.63 -16.05
C GLY A 67 -10.08 14.42 -15.95
N ILE A 68 -9.58 13.18 -15.94
CA ILE A 68 -10.44 12.00 -15.71
C ILE A 68 -10.40 11.58 -14.24
N SER A 69 -11.56 11.55 -13.60
CA SER A 69 -11.74 10.95 -12.27
C SER A 69 -12.37 9.57 -12.43
N ILE A 70 -11.63 8.51 -12.09
CA ILE A 70 -12.11 7.14 -12.15
C ILE A 70 -12.15 6.58 -10.73
N PHE A 71 -13.20 5.80 -10.41
CA PHE A 71 -13.34 5.10 -9.13
C PHE A 71 -13.27 6.02 -7.91
N ARG A 72 -13.73 7.27 -8.06
CA ARG A 72 -13.67 8.29 -7.01
C ARG A 72 -14.29 7.85 -5.69
N ASN A 73 -15.34 7.03 -5.76
CA ASN A 73 -16.08 6.52 -4.60
C ASN A 73 -15.73 5.08 -4.23
N LEU A 74 -14.64 4.52 -4.77
CA LEU A 74 -14.20 3.17 -4.39
C LEU A 74 -13.74 3.18 -2.94
N ARG A 75 -14.41 2.37 -2.11
CA ARG A 75 -14.18 2.23 -0.67
C ARG A 75 -13.43 0.96 -0.35
N ASP A 76 -13.81 -0.13 -1.01
CA ASP A 76 -13.32 -1.46 -0.69
C ASP A 76 -12.63 -2.10 -1.90
N LEU A 77 -11.37 -2.50 -1.71
CA LEU A 77 -10.61 -3.24 -2.69
C LEU A 77 -10.10 -4.55 -2.09
N PHE A 78 -10.54 -5.66 -2.69
CA PHE A 78 -10.12 -7.00 -2.32
C PHE A 78 -9.37 -7.64 -3.49
N VAL A 79 -8.14 -8.10 -3.25
CA VAL A 79 -7.30 -8.75 -4.26
C VAL A 79 -6.76 -10.06 -3.70
N TYR A 80 -7.13 -11.18 -4.30
CA TYR A 80 -6.74 -12.51 -3.84
C TYR A 80 -6.28 -13.39 -5.00
N LYS A 81 -5.15 -14.09 -4.84
CA LYS A 81 -4.65 -15.05 -5.86
C LYS A 81 -4.55 -14.44 -7.25
N THR A 82 -3.85 -13.32 -7.35
CA THR A 82 -3.63 -12.64 -8.63
C THR A 82 -2.16 -12.67 -9.07
N GLY A 83 -1.94 -12.59 -10.38
CA GLY A 83 -0.61 -12.49 -10.98
C GLY A 83 0.02 -11.11 -10.93
N LEU A 84 -0.61 -10.13 -10.24
CA LEU A 84 -0.20 -8.74 -10.24
C LEU A 84 1.20 -8.57 -9.65
N SER A 85 1.98 -7.69 -10.27
CA SER A 85 3.28 -7.28 -9.72
C SER A 85 3.21 -5.97 -8.93
N PHE A 86 2.17 -5.17 -9.17
CA PHE A 86 1.84 -3.97 -8.42
C PHE A 86 0.34 -3.73 -8.46
N LEU A 87 -0.18 -2.99 -7.48
CA LEU A 87 -1.62 -2.71 -7.38
C LEU A 87 -2.00 -1.45 -8.17
N PHE A 88 -1.23 -0.38 -8.02
CA PHE A 88 -1.52 0.91 -8.64
C PHE A 88 -0.28 1.57 -9.24
N SER A 89 -0.47 2.36 -10.29
CA SER A 89 0.47 3.43 -10.63
C SER A 89 0.22 4.66 -9.72
N VAL A 90 1.19 5.58 -9.66
CA VAL A 90 1.06 6.84 -8.92
C VAL A 90 -0.22 7.61 -9.27
N SER A 91 -0.53 7.75 -10.56
CA SER A 91 -1.70 8.50 -11.01
C SER A 91 -3.02 7.87 -10.56
N VAL A 92 -3.11 6.54 -10.57
CA VAL A 92 -4.31 5.82 -10.12
C VAL A 92 -4.45 5.91 -8.59
N ALA A 93 -3.35 5.78 -7.85
CA ALA A 93 -3.38 5.93 -6.40
C ALA A 93 -3.92 7.30 -5.97
N LYS A 94 -3.58 8.38 -6.69
CA LYS A 94 -4.10 9.74 -6.44
C LYS A 94 -5.62 9.89 -6.66
N CYS A 95 -6.28 8.96 -7.34
CA CYS A 95 -7.72 8.97 -7.55
C CYS A 95 -8.51 8.40 -6.36
N PHE A 96 -7.91 7.55 -5.53
CA PHE A 96 -8.60 6.84 -4.44
C PHE A 96 -8.71 7.67 -3.16
N ARG A 97 -9.57 8.69 -3.19
CA ARG A 97 -9.81 9.55 -2.02
C ARG A 97 -10.80 8.97 -1.02
N GLU A 98 -11.67 8.07 -1.46
CA GLU A 98 -12.72 7.45 -0.63
C GLU A 98 -12.38 6.03 -0.16
N ILE A 99 -11.18 5.52 -0.48
CA ILE A 99 -10.79 4.15 -0.13
C ILE A 99 -10.66 4.02 1.39
N ARG A 100 -11.31 3.01 1.95
CA ARG A 100 -11.36 2.68 3.38
C ARG A 100 -10.70 1.36 3.70
N VAL A 101 -10.81 0.39 2.78
CA VAL A 101 -10.32 -0.96 2.97
C VAL A 101 -9.53 -1.42 1.75
N ILE A 102 -8.29 -1.83 1.98
CA ILE A 102 -7.48 -2.57 1.02
C ILE A 102 -7.09 -3.90 1.66
N ARG A 103 -7.49 -5.01 1.03
CA ARG A 103 -7.04 -6.36 1.45
C ARG A 103 -6.43 -7.10 0.27
N MET A 104 -5.21 -7.56 0.47
CA MET A 104 -4.43 -8.33 -0.49
C MET A 104 -4.01 -9.64 0.15
N TRP A 105 -4.28 -10.76 -0.51
CA TRP A 105 -3.89 -12.07 0.00
C TRP A 105 -3.42 -13.01 -1.12
N ASP A 106 -2.26 -13.64 -0.92
CA ASP A 106 -1.76 -14.73 -1.77
C ASP A 106 -1.53 -14.25 -3.22
N CYS A 107 -0.82 -13.12 -3.37
CA CYS A 107 -0.44 -12.58 -4.67
C CYS A 107 1.08 -12.76 -4.86
N PRO A 108 1.53 -13.89 -5.44
CA PRO A 108 2.93 -14.33 -5.39
C PRO A 108 3.90 -13.47 -6.22
N ASN A 109 3.40 -12.69 -7.18
CA ASN A 109 4.22 -11.87 -8.06
C ASN A 109 4.39 -10.43 -7.57
N MET A 110 3.71 -10.05 -6.48
CA MET A 110 3.69 -8.68 -5.96
C MET A 110 5.09 -8.22 -5.56
N LYS A 111 5.48 -7.04 -6.04
CA LYS A 111 6.75 -6.37 -5.71
C LYS A 111 6.55 -5.11 -4.86
N ALA A 112 5.47 -4.36 -5.13
CA ALA A 112 5.07 -3.19 -4.36
C ALA A 112 3.58 -2.88 -4.55
N VAL A 113 2.98 -2.09 -3.68
CA VAL A 113 1.58 -1.66 -3.85
C VAL A 113 1.49 -0.58 -4.92
N ILE A 114 2.37 0.42 -4.87
CA ILE A 114 2.43 1.53 -5.81
C ILE A 114 3.74 1.46 -6.61
N VAL A 115 3.64 1.66 -7.91
CA VAL A 115 4.79 1.79 -8.80
C VAL A 115 4.79 3.14 -9.52
N ASP A 116 5.97 3.76 -9.61
CA ASP A 116 6.17 4.94 -10.47
C ASP A 116 6.60 4.50 -11.87
N GLU A 117 5.66 4.09 -12.71
CA GLU A 117 5.93 3.78 -14.12
C GLU A 117 6.22 5.03 -14.98
N GLU A 118 6.03 6.24 -14.45
CA GLU A 118 5.98 7.47 -15.25
C GLU A 118 7.32 8.21 -15.34
N GLY A 119 8.32 7.81 -14.53
CA GLY A 119 9.68 8.34 -14.61
C GLY A 119 9.75 9.87 -14.49
N ARG A 120 8.87 10.49 -13.70
CA ARG A 120 8.79 11.95 -13.62
C ARG A 120 10.02 12.52 -12.90
N ASN A 121 10.94 13.10 -13.69
CA ASN A 121 12.11 13.87 -13.23
C ASN A 121 11.78 15.22 -12.56
N LYS A 122 10.84 15.28 -11.61
CA LYS A 122 10.66 16.49 -10.79
C LYS A 122 10.75 16.10 -9.32
N GLY A 123 11.83 16.54 -8.67
CA GLY A 123 12.17 16.34 -7.25
C GLY A 123 11.19 16.94 -6.22
N THR A 124 9.90 16.99 -6.57
CA THR A 124 8.77 17.32 -5.71
C THR A 124 7.64 16.38 -6.13
N TYR A 125 7.69 15.12 -5.70
CA TYR A 125 6.51 14.28 -5.76
C TYR A 125 5.54 14.78 -4.71
N ASP A 126 4.30 15.12 -5.10
CA ASP A 126 3.24 15.27 -4.11
C ASP A 126 3.09 13.94 -3.37
N ILE A 127 3.01 14.00 -2.04
CA ILE A 127 2.72 12.86 -1.19
C ILE A 127 1.39 12.24 -1.65
N ILE A 128 1.36 10.92 -1.81
CA ILE A 128 0.14 10.18 -2.10
C ILE A 128 -0.60 9.99 -0.79
N GLU A 129 -1.76 10.63 -0.67
CA GLU A 129 -2.56 10.57 0.54
C GLU A 129 -3.67 9.54 0.40
N PHE A 130 -3.79 8.68 1.41
CA PHE A 130 -4.94 7.80 1.61
C PHE A 130 -5.75 8.30 2.81
N PRO A 131 -6.51 9.40 2.65
CA PRO A 131 -7.04 10.15 3.77
C PRO A 131 -8.10 9.37 4.55
N LEU A 132 -8.84 8.45 3.94
CA LEU A 132 -9.91 7.69 4.58
C LEU A 132 -9.58 6.20 4.79
N LEU A 133 -8.35 5.76 4.50
CA LEU A 133 -7.98 4.36 4.64
C LEU A 133 -7.92 3.98 6.13
N GLU A 134 -8.83 3.11 6.54
CA GLU A 134 -8.97 2.62 7.92
C GLU A 134 -8.29 1.26 8.08
N HIS A 135 -8.40 0.39 7.06
CA HIS A 135 -7.92 -0.99 7.12
C HIS A 135 -7.01 -1.33 5.94
N LEU A 136 -5.76 -1.70 6.23
CA LEU A 136 -4.81 -2.24 5.27
C LEU A 136 -4.37 -3.64 5.70
N SER A 137 -4.70 -4.66 4.91
CA SER A 137 -4.26 -6.04 5.13
C SER A 137 -3.52 -6.56 3.91
N ILE A 138 -2.26 -6.95 4.09
CA ILE A 138 -1.40 -7.51 3.04
C ILE A 138 -0.83 -8.81 3.59
N ARG A 139 -1.21 -9.97 3.04
CA ARG A 139 -0.74 -11.27 3.51
C ARG A 139 -0.24 -12.12 2.35
N GLN A 140 0.90 -12.79 2.52
CA GLN A 140 1.47 -13.70 1.51
C GLN A 140 1.68 -12.99 0.16
N CYS A 141 2.19 -11.75 0.22
CA CYS A 141 2.57 -10.94 -0.94
C CYS A 141 4.05 -10.53 -0.75
N PRO A 142 5.00 -11.10 -1.51
CA PRO A 142 6.43 -10.99 -1.22
C PRO A 142 7.01 -9.62 -1.62
N MET A 143 6.74 -8.59 -0.83
CA MET A 143 7.14 -7.21 -1.12
C MET A 143 8.20 -6.70 -0.15
N GLU A 144 9.11 -5.87 -0.67
CA GLU A 144 10.10 -5.14 0.13
C GLU A 144 9.67 -3.69 0.40
N LYS A 145 8.92 -3.08 -0.54
CA LYS A 145 8.49 -1.69 -0.46
C LYS A 145 7.01 -1.54 -0.77
N PHE A 146 6.36 -0.59 -0.12
CA PHE A 146 5.00 -0.18 -0.46
C PHE A 146 4.99 0.64 -1.76
N PHE A 147 5.99 1.50 -1.94
CA PHE A 147 6.20 2.34 -3.11
C PHE A 147 7.51 1.96 -3.82
N LEU A 148 7.46 1.73 -5.14
CA LEU A 148 8.62 1.30 -5.93
C LEU A 148 8.91 2.23 -7.12
N TYR A 149 10.20 2.50 -7.33
CA TYR A 149 10.74 3.12 -8.54
C TYR A 149 11.35 2.02 -9.43
N PRO A 150 10.72 1.66 -10.56
CA PRO A 150 11.22 0.61 -11.45
C PRO A 150 12.45 1.04 -12.26
N HIS A 151 12.83 2.32 -12.25
CA HIS A 151 13.98 2.82 -12.99
C HIS A 151 15.08 3.30 -12.05
N GLY A 152 16.14 2.48 -11.96
CA GLY A 152 17.42 2.81 -11.37
C GLY A 152 18.21 3.88 -12.14
N LYS A 153 17.55 4.97 -12.52
CA LYS A 153 18.27 6.20 -12.85
C LYS A 153 18.75 6.78 -11.53
N LYS A 154 20.02 6.50 -11.25
CA LYS A 154 20.91 7.42 -10.55
C LYS A 154 20.84 8.78 -11.27
N GLU A 155 19.83 9.60 -11.00
CA GLU A 155 19.87 10.98 -11.41
C GLU A 155 20.46 11.80 -10.27
N SER A 156 21.51 12.53 -10.64
CA SER A 156 22.10 13.69 -9.97
C SER A 156 21.51 13.99 -8.60
N VAL A 157 22.18 13.43 -7.60
CA VAL A 157 22.07 13.77 -6.19
C VAL A 157 22.18 15.29 -6.06
N THR A 158 21.06 15.97 -5.90
CA THR A 158 21.03 17.42 -5.59
C THR A 158 20.56 17.68 -4.16
N THR A 159 19.98 16.68 -3.47
CA THR A 159 19.64 16.78 -2.04
C THR A 159 20.04 15.52 -1.26
N THR A 160 20.36 15.71 0.02
CA THR A 160 20.74 14.64 0.96
C THR A 160 19.60 13.66 1.27
N SER A 161 18.35 14.06 1.05
CA SER A 161 17.17 13.25 1.38
C SER A 161 16.84 12.17 0.35
N ASP A 162 17.15 12.40 -0.94
CA ASP A 162 16.84 11.46 -2.02
C ASP A 162 17.81 10.26 -2.03
N LEU A 163 19.01 10.44 -1.48
CA LEU A 163 19.94 9.34 -1.21
C LEU A 163 19.40 8.41 -0.12
N GLN A 164 18.78 8.93 0.95
CA GLN A 164 18.28 8.09 2.05
C GLN A 164 17.11 7.19 1.64
N ASP A 165 16.23 7.63 0.73
CA ASP A 165 15.09 6.84 0.25
C ASP A 165 15.52 5.64 -0.62
N ALA A 166 16.57 5.81 -1.43
CA ALA A 166 17.10 4.76 -2.30
C ALA A 166 17.70 3.59 -1.50
N TYR A 167 18.23 3.87 -0.30
CA TYR A 167 18.88 2.89 0.58
C TYR A 167 18.06 2.49 1.81
N SER A 168 16.86 3.03 1.97
CA SER A 168 15.95 2.61 3.04
C SER A 168 15.41 1.21 2.75
N ASN A 169 15.63 0.28 3.69
CA ASN A 169 15.09 -1.09 3.70
C ASN A 169 13.71 -1.17 4.37
N SER A 170 13.01 -0.04 4.43
CA SER A 170 11.73 0.13 5.08
C SER A 170 10.57 -0.11 4.11
N PHE A 171 9.49 -0.71 4.58
CA PHE A 171 8.31 -0.95 3.75
C PHE A 171 7.56 0.34 3.39
N PHE A 172 7.27 1.21 4.36
CA PHE A 172 6.67 2.52 4.15
C PHE A 172 7.74 3.61 4.11
N ASP A 173 7.62 4.55 3.18
CA ASP A 173 8.50 5.70 3.00
C ASP A 173 7.73 7.03 3.12
N ARG A 174 8.42 8.15 2.88
CA ARG A 174 7.83 9.49 2.95
C ARG A 174 6.89 9.85 1.80
N LYS A 175 6.69 8.97 0.82
CA LYS A 175 5.89 9.25 -0.39
C LYS A 175 4.41 8.97 -0.19
N VAL A 176 4.04 8.30 0.91
CA VAL A 176 2.66 7.93 1.23
C VAL A 176 2.27 8.39 2.62
N THR A 177 1.01 8.77 2.81
CA THR A 177 0.45 9.09 4.13
C THR A 177 -0.86 8.35 4.42
N PHE A 178 -1.03 7.95 5.68
CA PHE A 178 -2.16 7.18 6.20
C PHE A 178 -2.68 7.82 7.50
N PRO A 179 -3.38 8.97 7.43
CA PRO A 179 -3.79 9.71 8.61
C PRO A 179 -4.90 9.05 9.43
N ASN A 180 -5.71 8.17 8.84
CA ASN A 180 -6.87 7.54 9.49
C ASN A 180 -6.78 6.02 9.64
N ILE A 181 -5.60 5.42 9.42
CA ILE A 181 -5.46 3.97 9.53
C ILE A 181 -5.59 3.51 10.98
N THR A 182 -6.48 2.55 11.22
CA THR A 182 -6.76 1.96 12.53
C THR A 182 -6.27 0.52 12.62
N GLU A 183 -6.33 -0.22 11.51
CA GLU A 183 -5.86 -1.61 11.45
C GLU A 183 -4.83 -1.80 10.34
N LEU A 184 -3.63 -2.23 10.74
CA LEU A 184 -2.57 -2.63 9.85
C LEU A 184 -2.23 -4.09 10.06
N GLU A 185 -2.41 -4.89 9.02
CA GLU A 185 -2.05 -6.28 9.02
C GLU A 185 -1.12 -6.60 7.87
N ILE A 186 0.01 -7.21 8.21
CA ILE A 186 1.10 -7.45 7.29
C ILE A 186 1.58 -8.88 7.50
N GLY A 187 1.76 -9.63 6.42
CA GLY A 187 2.42 -10.92 6.50
C GLY A 187 3.17 -11.37 5.27
N GLY A 188 4.32 -11.99 5.49
CA GLY A 188 5.22 -12.43 4.42
C GLY A 188 5.99 -11.30 3.75
N LEU A 189 6.19 -10.15 4.40
CA LEU A 189 7.06 -9.10 3.87
C LEU A 189 8.53 -9.50 3.92
N LEU A 190 9.28 -8.95 2.99
CA LEU A 190 10.72 -9.18 2.82
C LEU A 190 11.58 -7.99 3.32
N CYS A 191 10.96 -6.96 3.89
CA CYS A 191 11.64 -5.76 4.42
C CYS A 191 12.32 -6.01 5.78
N GLN A 192 13.31 -5.17 6.12
CA GLN A 192 14.01 -5.22 7.42
C GLN A 192 13.34 -4.37 8.49
N GLU A 193 12.67 -3.29 8.05
CA GLU A 193 11.90 -2.37 8.88
C GLU A 193 10.53 -2.10 8.24
N ILE A 194 9.52 -1.78 9.04
CA ILE A 194 8.18 -1.44 8.52
C ILE A 194 8.14 0.03 8.09
N TRP A 195 8.69 0.92 8.91
CA TRP A 195 8.63 2.35 8.70
C TRP A 195 10.00 2.92 8.32
N ASN A 196 10.01 4.10 7.73
CA ASN A 196 11.20 4.92 7.48
C ASN A 196 11.30 6.00 8.58
N ASN A 197 12.50 6.55 8.83
CA ASN A 197 12.70 7.62 9.82
C ASN A 197 12.08 8.98 9.45
N GLN A 198 11.60 9.16 8.22
CA GLN A 198 10.98 10.37 7.67
C GLN A 198 9.48 10.21 7.36
N ILE A 199 8.78 9.25 7.98
CA ILE A 199 7.33 9.09 7.78
C ILE A 199 6.58 10.39 8.15
N PRO A 200 5.64 10.86 7.29
CA PRO A 200 4.80 12.03 7.54
C PRO A 200 4.18 12.03 8.93
N THR A 201 4.11 13.19 9.59
CA THR A 201 3.76 13.30 11.02
C THR A 201 2.32 12.90 11.33
N ASP A 202 1.41 13.13 10.39
CA ASP A 202 -0.01 12.79 10.41
C ASP A 202 -0.30 11.29 10.24
N SER A 203 0.63 10.53 9.65
CA SER A 203 0.44 9.09 9.43
C SER A 203 0.44 8.24 10.71
N PHE A 204 -0.40 7.20 10.72
CA PHE A 204 -0.51 6.17 11.77
C PHE A 204 -0.88 6.68 13.17
N GLN A 205 -1.40 7.92 13.29
CA GLN A 205 -1.82 8.50 14.58
C GLN A 205 -3.07 7.85 15.20
N LYS A 206 -3.82 7.09 14.40
CA LYS A 206 -5.03 6.38 14.83
C LYS A 206 -4.86 4.87 14.86
N LEU A 207 -3.63 4.38 14.73
CA LEU A 207 -3.37 2.95 14.65
C LEU A 207 -3.74 2.27 15.97
N GLU A 208 -4.72 1.39 15.94
CA GLU A 208 -5.23 0.64 17.10
C GLU A 208 -4.71 -0.79 17.11
N SER A 209 -4.57 -1.42 15.93
CA SER A 209 -4.15 -2.82 15.81
C SER A 209 -3.05 -2.98 14.76
N LEU A 210 -1.92 -3.54 15.20
CA LEU A 210 -0.81 -3.98 14.35
C LEU A 210 -0.66 -5.50 14.44
N VAL A 211 -0.79 -6.18 13.30
CA VAL A 211 -0.63 -7.63 13.18
C VAL A 211 0.47 -7.95 12.18
N LEU A 212 1.51 -8.63 12.62
CA LEU A 212 2.65 -9.07 11.83
C LEU A 212 2.71 -10.60 11.83
N THR A 213 2.74 -11.21 10.65
CA THR A 213 2.78 -12.67 10.51
C THR A 213 3.81 -13.12 9.49
N LYS A 214 4.70 -14.06 9.82
CA LYS A 214 5.66 -14.63 8.85
C LYS A 214 6.54 -13.58 8.15
N CYS A 215 6.88 -12.48 8.82
CA CYS A 215 7.79 -11.45 8.30
C CYS A 215 9.22 -11.80 8.70
N ASP A 216 9.80 -12.81 8.04
CA ASP A 216 11.08 -13.40 8.45
C ASP A 216 12.30 -12.50 8.21
N SER A 217 12.20 -11.46 7.38
CA SER A 217 13.27 -10.48 7.18
C SER A 217 13.25 -9.34 8.20
N LEU A 218 12.13 -9.17 8.92
CA LEU A 218 11.91 -8.04 9.83
C LEU A 218 12.78 -8.20 11.09
N GLN A 219 13.61 -7.21 11.39
CA GLN A 219 14.54 -7.27 12.52
C GLN A 219 14.05 -6.48 13.73
N SER A 220 13.36 -5.36 13.49
CA SER A 220 12.79 -4.50 14.52
C SER A 220 11.37 -4.10 14.15
N ILE A 221 10.48 -4.11 15.15
CA ILE A 221 9.10 -3.65 15.00
C ILE A 221 9.00 -2.16 15.30
N ALA A 222 9.66 -1.73 16.37
CA ALA A 222 9.60 -0.38 16.87
C ALA A 222 11.00 0.24 16.85
N THR A 223 11.29 0.86 15.74
CA THR A 223 12.33 1.87 15.69
C THR A 223 11.97 3.04 16.60
N SER A 224 12.95 3.63 17.26
CA SER A 224 12.78 4.76 18.18
C SER A 224 11.84 5.86 17.66
N TYR A 225 11.82 6.19 16.38
CA TYR A 225 10.99 7.28 15.85
C TYR A 225 9.47 7.00 15.80
N MET A 226 9.04 5.73 15.69
CA MET A 226 7.61 5.38 15.71
C MET A 226 7.06 5.41 17.12
N TRP A 227 7.85 4.86 18.06
CA TRP A 227 7.46 4.67 19.44
C TRP A 227 7.87 5.82 20.38
N LYS A 228 8.63 6.81 19.89
CA LYS A 228 8.78 8.14 20.50
C LYS A 228 7.57 9.03 20.31
N ARG A 229 6.57 8.58 19.53
CA ARG A 229 5.36 9.35 19.24
C ARG A 229 4.17 8.65 19.90
N PRO A 230 3.73 9.11 21.10
CA PRO A 230 2.66 8.48 21.89
C PRO A 230 1.36 8.19 21.12
N GLN A 231 1.08 8.97 20.08
CA GLN A 231 -0.10 8.80 19.22
C GLN A 231 -0.03 7.58 18.28
N ARG A 232 1.14 6.96 18.09
CA ARG A 232 1.35 5.86 17.15
C ARG A 232 1.45 4.47 17.81
N HIS A 233 1.14 4.38 19.10
CA HIS A 233 1.22 3.14 19.85
C HIS A 233 -0.08 2.35 19.66
N PRO A 234 -0.04 1.15 19.04
CA PRO A 234 -1.23 0.34 18.88
C PRO A 234 -1.72 -0.17 20.24
N GLU A 235 -3.04 -0.29 20.39
CA GLU A 235 -3.66 -0.98 21.53
C GLU A 235 -3.43 -2.50 21.45
N ILE A 236 -3.33 -3.03 20.23
CA ILE A 236 -3.14 -4.46 19.97
C ILE A 236 -1.89 -4.64 19.11
N LEU A 237 -0.91 -5.35 19.64
CA LEU A 237 0.26 -5.82 18.90
C LEU A 237 0.26 -7.34 18.86
N LYS A 238 0.21 -7.91 17.65
CA LYS A 238 0.36 -9.36 17.43
C LYS A 238 1.52 -9.61 16.49
N VAL A 239 2.44 -10.48 16.89
CA VAL A 239 3.64 -10.84 16.15
C VAL A 239 3.74 -12.36 16.17
N ILE A 240 3.61 -12.98 15.01
CA ILE A 240 3.44 -14.44 14.89
C ILE A 240 4.39 -14.97 13.82
N SER A 241 5.25 -15.91 14.20
CA SER A 241 6.16 -16.59 13.27
C SER A 241 7.10 -15.63 12.51
N CYS A 242 7.57 -14.55 13.15
CA CYS A 242 8.52 -13.60 12.54
C CYS A 242 9.93 -13.86 13.11
N ARG A 243 10.73 -14.68 12.41
CA ARG A 243 11.91 -15.30 13.01
C ARG A 243 13.07 -14.36 13.28
N SER A 244 13.31 -13.35 12.45
CA SER A 244 14.47 -12.44 12.60
C SER A 244 14.27 -11.28 13.58
N ILE A 245 13.09 -11.15 14.19
CA ILE A 245 12.83 -10.06 15.13
C ILE A 245 13.71 -10.25 16.37
N LYS A 246 14.54 -9.25 16.65
CA LYS A 246 15.39 -9.17 17.85
C LYS A 246 14.86 -8.17 18.86
N VAL A 247 14.15 -7.15 18.38
CA VAL A 247 13.67 -6.06 19.21
C VAL A 247 12.22 -5.72 18.86
N ILE A 248 11.36 -5.74 19.88
CA ILE A 248 9.98 -5.26 19.77
C ILE A 248 9.89 -3.78 20.07
N TYR A 249 10.73 -3.26 20.97
CA TYR A 249 10.75 -1.88 21.43
C TYR A 249 12.17 -1.41 21.75
N GLU A 250 12.68 -0.42 21.01
CA GLU A 250 13.91 0.32 21.34
C GLU A 250 13.57 1.63 22.05
N GLY A 251 13.54 1.61 23.38
CA GLY A 251 13.45 2.82 24.20
C GLY A 251 14.83 3.33 24.62
N ASP A 252 14.97 4.64 24.77
CA ASP A 252 16.21 5.28 25.28
C ASP A 252 16.20 5.49 26.80
N GLY A 253 15.24 4.88 27.49
CA GLY A 253 15.10 4.95 28.96
C GLY A 253 14.49 6.25 29.48
N THR A 254 14.13 7.21 28.60
CA THR A 254 13.49 8.47 29.02
C THR A 254 11.97 8.50 28.81
N ASP A 255 11.42 7.49 28.11
CA ASP A 255 10.01 7.39 27.79
C ASP A 255 9.21 6.70 28.92
N ILE A 256 8.73 7.49 29.90
CA ILE A 256 7.87 7.02 31.01
C ILE A 256 6.37 7.14 30.65
N GLU A 257 6.01 7.47 29.41
CA GLU A 257 4.60 7.43 29.01
C GLU A 257 4.16 5.98 28.80
N SER A 258 3.28 5.52 29.69
CA SER A 258 2.62 4.22 29.59
C SER A 258 1.94 4.09 28.22
N GLY A 259 2.52 3.29 27.33
CA GLY A 259 1.95 3.04 26.01
C GLY A 259 0.50 2.54 26.11
N LYS A 260 -0.32 2.84 25.09
CA LYS A 260 -1.74 2.40 25.03
C LYS A 260 -1.93 0.89 24.82
N LEU A 261 -0.86 0.11 24.83
CA LEU A 261 -0.87 -1.31 24.51
C LEU A 261 -1.69 -2.09 25.54
N ARG A 262 -2.85 -2.59 25.12
CA ARG A 262 -3.76 -3.42 25.93
C ARG A 262 -3.54 -4.91 25.71
N ARG A 263 -3.07 -5.30 24.52
CA ARG A 263 -2.90 -6.69 24.14
C ARG A 263 -1.62 -6.90 23.36
N LEU A 264 -0.74 -7.73 23.92
CA LEU A 264 0.48 -8.21 23.27
C LEU A 264 0.37 -9.71 23.02
N VAL A 265 0.57 -10.15 21.77
CA VAL A 265 0.65 -11.56 21.41
C VAL A 265 1.94 -11.79 20.65
N LEU A 266 2.83 -12.61 21.22
CA LEU A 266 4.09 -13.01 20.62
C LEU A 266 4.09 -14.54 20.51
N ARG A 267 4.30 -15.06 19.30
CA ARG A 267 4.30 -16.51 19.02
C ARG A 267 5.36 -16.84 17.99
N ASP A 268 6.06 -17.96 18.19
CA ASP A 268 7.03 -18.52 17.25
C ASP A 268 8.12 -17.50 16.83
N LEU A 269 8.70 -16.78 17.80
CA LEU A 269 9.79 -15.82 17.58
C LEU A 269 11.11 -16.46 18.05
N GLU A 270 12.03 -16.73 17.13
CA GLU A 270 13.24 -17.50 17.42
C GLU A 270 14.36 -16.66 18.06
N ASN A 271 14.41 -15.36 17.75
CA ASN A 271 15.52 -14.46 18.12
C ASN A 271 15.15 -13.42 19.20
N LEU A 272 13.99 -13.59 19.85
CA LEU A 272 13.48 -12.73 20.92
C LEU A 272 13.46 -13.48 22.25
#